data_AF-A0A7J7PIT2-F1
#
_entry.id   AF-A0A7J7PIT2-F1
#
_cell.length_a   1.000
_cell.length_b   1.000
_cell.length_c   1.000
_cell.angle_alpha   90.00
_cell.angle_beta   90.00
_cell.angle_gamma   90.00
#
_symmetry.space_group_name_H-M   'P 1'
#
loop_
_entity.id
_entity.type
_entity.pdbx_description
1 polymer ?
#
loop_
_entity_poly.entity_id
_entity_poly.type
_entity_poly.pdbx_seq_one_letter_code
_entity_poly.pdbx_strand_id
1 'polypeptide(L)'
;MATTANLPTQEQLLARFQALQQRIQAVEAAAELFRRFKAISNRIDAVEHVFDQLPTLDAATAKAPAAASRRAAYEAARVNASLIQARLAQELFDKGFSNFKCVAPSCDRRKFVRVPGEYYDRTLQWRQACLAAASVHHLCKSIIMENTKAHPSVKGWEDPNNSKYYVVIVQYTARLNADKLKNIIHKLNGGRIGKQYFNMRLCPEDVSDGLSGYEHNAVSPIGIKTPLPIILSHKIAKLEPDFFFIGAGEVDLKVGLRASEFIAQYKPMVLDCTYDDE
;
A
#
# COMPACT_ATOMS: atom_id res chain seq x y z
N MET A 1 -11.68 -83.04 -11.14
CA MET A 1 -10.42 -82.84 -10.39
C MET A 1 -9.71 -81.62 -10.95
N ALA A 2 -9.18 -80.80 -10.05
CA ALA A 2 -8.24 -79.68 -10.21
C ALA A 2 -8.59 -78.53 -11.17
N THR A 3 -9.08 -77.43 -10.60
CA THR A 3 -8.95 -76.07 -11.14
C THR A 3 -7.48 -75.65 -11.11
N THR A 4 -6.83 -75.55 -12.27
CA THR A 4 -5.44 -75.09 -12.40
C THR A 4 -5.36 -73.58 -12.21
N ALA A 5 -4.78 -73.15 -11.10
CA ALA A 5 -4.47 -71.75 -10.85
C ALA A 5 -3.36 -71.30 -11.81
N ASN A 6 -3.64 -70.28 -12.62
CA ASN A 6 -2.69 -69.71 -13.56
C ASN A 6 -1.62 -68.92 -12.79
N LEU A 7 -0.37 -69.38 -12.82
CA LEU A 7 0.74 -68.74 -12.11
C LEU A 7 1.13 -67.42 -12.80
N PRO A 8 1.33 -66.32 -12.05
CA PRO A 8 1.68 -65.03 -12.62
C PRO A 8 3.05 -65.08 -13.31
N THR A 9 3.18 -64.37 -14.43
CA THR A 9 4.44 -64.31 -15.18
C THR A 9 5.50 -63.50 -14.42
N GLN A 10 6.77 -63.72 -14.73
CA GLN A 10 7.89 -63.01 -14.11
C GLN A 10 7.76 -61.48 -14.25
N GLU A 11 7.24 -61.00 -15.37
CA GLU A 11 6.98 -59.59 -15.63
C GLU A 11 5.87 -59.03 -14.74
N GLN A 12 4.80 -59.80 -14.52
CA GLN A 12 3.72 -59.43 -13.59
C GLN A 12 4.22 -59.38 -12.14
N LEU A 13 5.12 -60.28 -11.75
CA LEU A 13 5.74 -60.25 -10.41
C LEU A 13 6.65 -59.03 -10.23
N LEU A 14 7.45 -58.68 -11.25
CA LEU A 14 8.33 -57.52 -11.23
C LEU A 14 7.54 -56.21 -11.13
N ALA A 15 6.48 -56.06 -11.92
CA ALA A 15 5.59 -54.89 -11.87
C ALA A 15 4.93 -54.73 -10.49
N ARG A 16 4.48 -55.85 -9.87
CA ARG A 16 3.93 -55.83 -8.52
C ARG A 16 4.97 -55.44 -7.47
N PHE A 17 6.21 -55.88 -7.62
CA PHE A 17 7.31 -55.50 -6.72
C PHE A 17 7.64 -54.01 -6.81
N GLN A 18 7.73 -53.46 -8.03
CA GLN A 18 7.97 -52.03 -8.24
C GLN A 18 6.84 -51.16 -7.69
N ALA A 19 5.58 -51.56 -7.91
CA ALA A 19 4.43 -50.87 -7.34
C ALA A 19 4.42 -50.92 -5.80
N LEU A 20 4.87 -52.02 -5.20
CA LEU A 20 5.03 -52.13 -3.75
C LEU A 20 6.13 -51.19 -3.24
N GLN A 21 7.28 -51.12 -3.92
CA GLN A 21 8.37 -50.21 -3.55
C GLN A 21 7.95 -48.74 -3.61
N GLN A 22 7.21 -48.32 -4.65
CA GLN A 22 6.70 -46.96 -4.75
C GLN A 22 5.73 -46.62 -3.61
N ARG A 23 4.87 -47.56 -3.20
CA ARG A 23 3.95 -47.37 -2.07
C ARG A 23 4.69 -47.24 -0.74
N ILE A 24 5.76 -48.02 -0.54
CA ILE A 24 6.61 -47.93 0.67
C ILE A 24 7.28 -46.55 0.72
N GLN A 25 7.87 -46.08 -0.39
CA GLN A 25 8.49 -44.76 -0.46
C GLN A 25 7.49 -43.63 -0.19
N ALA A 26 6.26 -43.74 -0.69
CA ALA A 26 5.20 -42.76 -0.43
C ALA A 26 4.81 -42.71 1.07
N VAL A 27 4.77 -43.87 1.75
CA VAL A 27 4.49 -43.95 3.19
C VAL A 27 5.64 -43.35 4.01
N GLU A 28 6.89 -43.60 3.63
CA GLU A 28 8.07 -43.02 4.28
C GLU A 28 8.09 -41.49 4.13
N ALA A 29 7.78 -40.97 2.94
CA ALA A 29 7.67 -39.53 2.68
C ALA A 29 6.54 -38.90 3.50
N ALA A 30 5.39 -39.57 3.62
CA ALA A 30 4.28 -39.10 4.45
C ALA A 30 4.65 -39.09 5.95
N ALA A 31 5.39 -40.08 6.42
CA ALA A 31 5.86 -40.14 7.81
C ALA A 31 6.87 -39.02 8.12
N GLU A 32 7.74 -38.67 7.17
CA GLU A 32 8.66 -37.53 7.29
C GLU A 32 7.88 -36.19 7.31
N LEU A 33 6.88 -36.02 6.44
CA LEU A 33 6.02 -34.84 6.43
C LEU A 33 5.28 -34.69 7.76
N PHE A 34 4.76 -35.78 8.32
CA PHE A 34 4.08 -35.76 9.61
C PHE A 34 5.03 -35.38 10.76
N ARG A 35 6.28 -35.87 10.74
CA ARG A 35 7.31 -35.46 11.70
C ARG A 35 7.59 -33.96 11.64
N ARG A 36 7.70 -33.39 10.43
CA ARG A 36 7.87 -31.94 10.24
C ARG A 36 6.67 -31.14 10.72
N PHE A 37 5.46 -31.60 10.41
CA PHE A 37 4.23 -30.95 10.88
C PHE A 37 4.16 -30.90 12.41
N LYS A 38 4.47 -32.02 13.07
CA LYS A 38 4.52 -32.10 14.53
C LYS A 38 5.58 -31.16 15.13
N ALA A 39 6.75 -31.05 14.50
CA ALA A 39 7.79 -30.11 14.94
C ALA A 39 7.37 -28.64 14.80
N ILE A 40 6.61 -28.30 13.74
CA ILE A 40 6.05 -26.95 13.56
C ILE A 40 4.97 -26.68 14.61
N SER A 41 4.05 -27.62 14.83
CA SER A 41 3.00 -27.50 15.85
C SER A 41 3.59 -27.23 17.23
N ASN A 42 4.57 -28.03 17.67
CA ASN A 42 5.22 -27.85 18.97
C ASN A 42 5.91 -26.49 19.11
N ARG A 43 6.42 -25.91 18.00
CA ARG A 43 7.02 -24.58 18.00
C ARG A 43 5.98 -23.48 18.11
N ILE A 44 4.79 -23.67 17.54
CA ILE A 44 3.66 -22.74 17.66
C ILE A 44 3.17 -22.76 19.12
N ASP A 45 2.97 -23.94 19.70
CA ASP A 45 2.54 -24.09 21.09
C ASP A 45 3.54 -23.42 22.06
N ALA A 46 4.85 -23.54 21.78
CA ALA A 46 5.88 -22.87 22.56
C ALA A 46 5.83 -21.34 22.44
N VAL A 47 5.50 -20.81 21.25
CA VAL A 47 5.34 -19.36 21.03
C VAL A 47 4.08 -18.84 21.73
N GLU A 48 2.97 -19.58 21.67
CA GLU A 48 1.74 -19.24 22.37
C GLU A 48 1.97 -19.21 23.89
N HIS A 49 2.71 -20.19 24.43
CA HIS A 49 3.01 -20.22 25.86
C HIS A 49 3.92 -19.06 26.31
N VAL A 50 4.86 -18.63 25.47
CA VAL A 50 5.65 -17.41 25.73
C VAL A 50 4.77 -16.17 25.69
N PHE A 51 3.78 -16.13 24.79
CA PHE A 51 2.85 -15.00 24.68
C PHE A 51 1.96 -14.86 25.93
N ASP A 52 1.50 -15.98 26.50
CA ASP A 52 0.72 -16.01 27.74
C ASP A 52 1.53 -15.62 28.99
N GLN A 53 2.86 -15.80 28.95
CA GLN A 53 3.77 -15.48 30.05
C GLN A 53 4.34 -14.05 29.96
N LEU A 54 4.08 -13.33 28.87
CA LEU A 54 4.47 -11.93 28.78
C LEU A 54 3.64 -11.10 29.77
N PRO A 55 4.27 -10.28 30.63
CA PRO A 55 3.52 -9.36 31.48
C PRO A 55 2.67 -8.46 30.59
N THR A 56 1.40 -8.26 30.95
CA THR A 56 0.52 -7.29 30.31
C THR A 56 1.16 -5.92 30.40
N LEU A 57 1.78 -5.48 29.30
CA LEU A 57 2.36 -4.15 29.21
C LEU A 57 1.24 -3.14 29.38
N ASP A 58 1.26 -2.39 30.49
CA ASP A 58 0.35 -1.29 30.70
C ASP A 58 0.45 -0.32 29.51
N ALA A 59 -0.70 0.03 28.93
CA ALA A 59 -0.80 0.92 27.77
C ALA A 59 -0.18 2.31 28.04
N ALA A 60 -0.02 2.69 29.31
CA ALA A 60 0.66 3.90 29.73
C ALA A 60 2.19 3.81 29.54
N THR A 61 2.81 2.67 29.88
CA THR A 61 4.26 2.43 29.72
C THR A 61 4.68 2.29 28.25
N ALA A 62 3.80 1.80 27.36
CA ALA A 62 4.09 1.73 25.92
C ALA A 62 4.04 3.11 25.21
N LYS A 63 3.32 4.10 25.77
CA LYS A 63 3.14 5.43 25.15
C LYS A 63 4.38 6.32 25.24
N ALA A 64 5.13 6.27 26.34
CA ALA A 64 6.32 7.11 26.56
C ALA A 64 7.46 6.85 25.55
N PRO A 65 7.91 5.59 25.30
CA PRO A 65 8.95 5.32 24.32
C PRO A 65 8.49 5.58 22.87
N ALA A 66 7.21 5.35 22.56
CA ALA A 66 6.63 5.69 21.26
C ALA A 66 6.62 7.21 21.01
N ALA A 67 6.29 8.01 22.02
CA ALA A 67 6.31 9.47 21.93
C ALA A 67 7.74 10.03 21.74
N ALA A 68 8.73 9.48 22.43
CA ALA A 68 10.14 9.84 22.29
C ALA A 68 10.69 9.48 20.90
N SER A 69 10.41 8.26 20.41
CA SER A 69 10.76 7.81 19.05
C SER A 69 10.13 8.70 17.97
N ARG A 70 8.84 9.03 18.12
CA ARG A 70 8.13 9.93 17.21
C ARG A 70 8.76 11.32 17.15
N ARG A 71 9.16 11.88 18.31
CA ARG A 71 9.79 13.19 18.36
C ARG A 71 11.19 13.19 17.74
N ALA A 72 12.02 12.20 18.07
CA ALA A 72 13.35 12.06 17.50
C ALA A 72 13.31 12.00 15.96
N ALA A 73 12.35 11.28 15.41
CA ALA A 73 12.23 11.16 13.97
C ALA A 73 11.61 12.39 13.27
N TYR A 74 10.74 13.13 13.96
CA TYR A 74 10.33 14.46 13.52
C TYR A 74 11.53 15.42 13.45
N GLU A 75 12.39 15.44 14.48
CA GLU A 75 13.60 16.27 14.46
C GLU A 75 14.55 15.85 13.32
N ALA A 76 14.75 14.55 13.11
CA ALA A 76 15.55 14.02 12.01
C ALA A 76 15.02 14.44 10.62
N ALA A 77 13.70 14.53 10.45
CA ALA A 77 13.09 14.98 9.21
C ALA A 77 13.33 16.48 8.92
N ARG A 78 13.74 17.27 9.93
CA ARG A 78 14.00 18.71 9.82
C ARG A 78 15.48 19.07 9.62
N VAL A 79 16.40 18.14 9.89
CA VAL A 79 17.84 18.39 9.70
C VAL A 79 18.12 18.64 8.20
N ASN A 80 18.65 19.83 7.87
CA ASN A 80 18.91 20.29 6.50
C ASN A 80 17.69 20.19 5.56
N ALA A 81 16.49 20.28 6.12
CA ALA A 81 15.24 20.20 5.36
C ALA A 81 14.93 21.53 4.66
N SER A 82 14.38 21.46 3.45
CA SER A 82 13.75 22.63 2.83
C SER A 82 12.55 23.10 3.66
N LEU A 83 12.10 24.33 3.41
CA LEU A 83 10.89 24.87 4.06
C LEU A 83 9.65 23.99 3.81
N ILE A 84 9.53 23.44 2.60
CA ILE A 84 8.44 22.53 2.23
C ILE A 84 8.54 21.25 3.05
N GLN A 85 9.70 20.59 3.06
CA GLN A 85 9.91 19.37 3.83
C GLN A 85 9.63 19.56 5.33
N ALA A 86 10.10 20.66 5.92
CA ALA A 86 9.86 20.97 7.34
C ALA A 86 8.37 21.15 7.64
N ARG A 87 7.63 21.84 6.75
CA ARG A 87 6.18 22.03 6.86
C ARG A 87 5.43 20.71 6.78
N LEU A 88 5.79 19.83 5.85
CA LEU A 88 5.17 18.50 5.72
C LEU A 88 5.49 17.62 6.94
N ALA A 89 6.72 17.67 7.43
CA ALA A 89 7.12 16.94 8.64
C ALA A 89 6.30 17.38 9.86
N GLN A 90 6.03 18.69 9.99
CA GLN A 90 5.16 19.24 11.03
C GLN A 90 3.73 18.70 10.92
N GLU A 91 3.12 18.77 9.74
CA GLU A 91 1.75 18.27 9.54
C GLU A 91 1.62 16.78 9.89
N LEU A 92 2.58 15.96 9.44
CA LEU A 92 2.59 14.53 9.77
C LEU A 92 2.79 14.29 11.27
N PHE A 93 3.60 15.11 11.94
CA PHE A 93 3.77 15.02 13.39
C PHE A 93 2.49 15.39 14.14
N ASP A 94 1.82 16.48 13.74
CA ASP A 94 0.58 16.97 14.35
C ASP A 94 -0.57 15.98 14.15
N LYS A 95 -0.63 15.31 13.00
CA LYS A 95 -1.56 14.21 12.71
C LYS A 95 -1.20 12.91 13.42
N GLY A 96 -0.15 12.89 14.25
CA GLY A 96 0.15 11.75 15.11
C GLY A 96 0.75 10.54 14.40
N PHE A 97 1.37 10.71 13.22
CA PHE A 97 2.07 9.61 12.56
C PHE A 97 3.19 9.10 13.45
N SER A 98 3.09 7.83 13.86
CA SER A 98 3.78 7.28 15.04
C SER A 98 5.12 6.63 14.70
N ASN A 99 5.36 6.23 13.44
CA ASN A 99 6.60 5.59 13.02
C ASN A 99 7.19 6.25 11.76
N PHE A 100 8.48 6.58 11.84
CA PHE A 100 9.27 7.12 10.73
C PHE A 100 10.30 6.13 10.19
N LYS A 101 10.27 4.88 10.67
CA LYS A 101 11.05 3.77 10.11
C LYS A 101 10.14 2.88 9.28
N CYS A 102 10.62 2.52 8.09
CA CYS A 102 10.07 1.45 7.27
C CYS A 102 10.11 0.11 8.03
N VAL A 103 9.20 -0.80 7.68
CA VAL A 103 8.98 -2.09 8.36
C VAL A 103 10.07 -3.14 8.10
N ALA A 104 11.00 -2.88 7.16
CA ALA A 104 12.04 -3.84 6.81
C ALA A 104 13.21 -3.79 7.82
N PRO A 105 13.60 -4.93 8.43
CA PRO A 105 14.63 -4.99 9.48
C PRO A 105 16.02 -4.45 9.11
N SER A 106 16.33 -4.40 7.81
CA SER A 106 17.61 -3.93 7.28
C SER A 106 17.61 -2.46 6.87
N CYS A 107 16.50 -1.74 7.09
CA CYS A 107 16.30 -0.48 6.42
C CYS A 107 16.14 0.65 7.43
N ASP A 108 17.23 1.39 7.59
CA ASP A 108 17.34 2.58 8.46
C ASP A 108 16.66 3.81 7.82
N ARG A 109 15.48 3.59 7.23
CA ARG A 109 14.89 4.51 6.25
C ARG A 109 14.14 5.65 6.91
N ARG A 110 14.52 6.86 6.48
CA ARG A 110 13.83 8.13 6.70
C ARG A 110 12.51 8.16 5.93
N LYS A 111 11.47 8.81 6.47
CA LYS A 111 10.21 9.07 5.74
C LYS A 111 10.45 9.90 4.48
N PHE A 112 11.33 10.89 4.54
CA PHE A 112 11.65 11.75 3.42
C PHE A 112 12.92 11.28 2.71
N VAL A 113 12.85 11.17 1.38
CA VAL A 113 13.97 10.77 0.53
C VAL A 113 14.09 11.78 -0.61
N ARG A 114 15.28 12.37 -0.73
CA ARG A 114 15.68 13.15 -1.91
C ARG A 114 16.16 12.19 -2.98
N VAL A 115 15.63 12.31 -4.18
CA VAL A 115 15.99 11.49 -5.33
C VAL A 115 16.83 12.29 -6.33
N PRO A 116 17.66 11.63 -7.16
CA PRO A 116 18.45 12.34 -8.18
C PRO A 116 17.58 13.09 -9.21
N GLY A 117 18.15 14.09 -9.88
CA GLY A 117 17.43 14.92 -10.85
C GLY A 117 16.87 14.12 -12.03
N GLU A 118 17.54 13.05 -12.45
CA GLU A 118 17.12 12.14 -13.52
C GLU A 118 16.01 11.16 -13.10
N TYR A 119 15.44 11.29 -11.89
CA TYR A 119 14.52 10.29 -11.35
C TYR A 119 13.32 10.01 -12.24
N TYR A 120 12.75 11.05 -12.87
CA TYR A 120 11.61 10.90 -13.77
C TYR A 120 11.98 10.44 -15.19
N ASP A 121 13.27 10.42 -15.54
CA ASP A 121 13.79 9.96 -16.83
C ASP A 121 14.18 8.47 -16.82
N ARG A 122 14.21 7.85 -15.64
CA ARG A 122 14.61 6.45 -15.45
C ARG A 122 13.42 5.51 -15.30
N THR A 123 13.66 4.21 -15.42
CA THR A 123 12.64 3.16 -15.29
C THR A 123 12.05 3.09 -13.88
N LEU A 124 10.86 2.48 -13.73
CA LEU A 124 10.24 2.31 -12.41
C LEU A 124 11.09 1.45 -11.47
N GLN A 125 11.81 0.45 -11.99
CA GLN A 125 12.72 -0.39 -11.22
C GLN A 125 13.87 0.44 -10.64
N TRP A 126 14.45 1.33 -11.45
CA TRP A 126 15.50 2.22 -10.97
C TRP A 126 14.98 3.17 -9.88
N ARG A 127 13.79 3.75 -10.10
CA ARG A 127 13.12 4.60 -9.10
C ARG A 127 12.83 3.85 -7.80
N GLN A 128 12.39 2.60 -7.91
CA GLN A 128 12.15 1.72 -6.77
C GLN A 128 13.45 1.49 -5.99
N ALA A 129 14.58 1.28 -6.68
CA ALA A 129 15.89 1.15 -6.04
C ALA A 129 16.30 2.43 -5.29
N CYS A 130 16.10 3.63 -5.87
CA CYS A 130 16.40 4.90 -5.19
C CYS A 130 15.65 5.08 -3.86
N LEU A 131 14.40 4.63 -3.81
CA LEU A 131 13.56 4.69 -2.61
C LEU A 131 13.70 3.44 -1.73
N ALA A 132 14.44 2.44 -2.21
CA ALA A 132 14.47 1.09 -1.69
C ALA A 132 13.06 0.50 -1.45
N ALA A 133 12.06 0.90 -2.25
CA ALA A 133 10.68 0.45 -2.08
C ALA A 133 10.58 -1.08 -2.29
N ALA A 134 9.62 -1.76 -1.65
CA ALA A 134 9.54 -3.22 -1.73
C ALA A 134 9.25 -3.73 -3.16
N SER A 135 8.51 -2.96 -3.94
CA SER A 135 8.29 -3.20 -5.37
C SER A 135 7.92 -1.91 -6.10
N VAL A 136 7.87 -1.95 -7.43
CA VAL A 136 7.38 -0.82 -8.25
C VAL A 136 5.91 -0.46 -7.94
N HIS A 137 5.13 -1.39 -7.40
CA HIS A 137 3.74 -1.15 -6.98
C HIS A 137 3.65 -0.30 -5.71
N HIS A 138 4.74 -0.10 -4.98
CA HIS A 138 4.80 0.79 -3.83
C HIS A 138 5.10 2.24 -4.23
N LEU A 139 5.41 2.49 -5.51
CA LEU A 139 5.60 3.83 -6.05
C LEU A 139 4.25 4.38 -6.47
N CYS A 140 3.84 5.49 -5.87
CA CYS A 140 2.55 6.12 -6.12
C CYS A 140 2.72 7.58 -6.56
N LYS A 141 1.70 8.09 -7.24
CA LYS A 141 1.56 9.49 -7.64
C LYS A 141 0.24 10.05 -7.16
N SER A 142 0.26 11.32 -6.82
CA SER A 142 -0.92 12.14 -6.56
C SER A 142 -1.16 13.05 -7.75
N ILE A 143 -2.40 13.08 -8.22
CA ILE A 143 -2.85 13.96 -9.30
C ILE A 143 -4.15 14.65 -8.89
N ILE A 144 -4.36 15.89 -9.32
CA ILE A 144 -5.65 16.56 -9.12
C ILE A 144 -6.55 16.27 -10.31
N MET A 145 -7.74 15.76 -10.03
CA MET A 145 -8.79 15.52 -11.02
C MET A 145 -9.87 16.60 -10.87
N GLU A 146 -10.32 17.15 -12.00
CA GLU A 146 -11.42 18.10 -12.10
C GLU A 146 -12.66 17.41 -12.67
N ASN A 147 -13.82 17.64 -12.04
CA ASN A 147 -15.12 17.40 -12.65
C ASN A 147 -15.50 18.61 -13.52
N THR A 148 -15.17 18.55 -14.82
CA THR A 148 -15.37 19.69 -15.74
C THR A 148 -16.84 19.96 -16.06
N LYS A 149 -17.75 19.09 -15.60
CA LYS A 149 -19.20 19.24 -15.74
C LYS A 149 -19.90 19.37 -14.39
N ALA A 150 -19.18 19.77 -13.33
CA ALA A 150 -19.74 19.94 -12.00
C ALA A 150 -21.03 20.78 -12.06
N HIS A 151 -22.06 20.31 -11.35
CA HIS A 151 -23.34 21.01 -11.28
C HIS A 151 -23.14 22.42 -10.71
N PRO A 152 -23.91 23.46 -11.12
CA PRO A 152 -23.74 24.83 -10.63
C PRO A 152 -23.84 25.01 -9.10
N SER A 153 -24.47 24.06 -8.40
CA SER A 153 -24.52 24.05 -6.93
C SER A 153 -23.21 23.60 -6.26
N VAL A 154 -22.30 22.97 -7.00
CA VAL A 154 -20.99 22.51 -6.51
C VAL A 154 -19.98 23.63 -6.73
N LYS A 155 -19.63 24.35 -5.66
CA LYS A 155 -18.78 25.54 -5.74
C LYS A 155 -17.29 25.23 -5.56
N GLY A 156 -16.94 24.10 -4.95
CA GLY A 156 -15.55 23.74 -4.74
C GLY A 156 -15.39 22.30 -4.31
N TRP A 157 -14.93 22.10 -3.09
CA TRP A 157 -14.47 20.82 -2.56
C TRP A 157 -15.07 20.50 -1.18
N GLU A 158 -16.19 21.13 -0.86
CA GLU A 158 -16.82 21.10 0.47
C GLU A 158 -17.51 19.75 0.77
N ASP A 159 -18.06 19.09 -0.26
CA ASP A 159 -18.70 17.78 -0.15
C ASP A 159 -17.81 16.70 -0.78
N PRO A 160 -17.13 15.85 0.01
CA PRO A 160 -16.31 14.75 -0.51
C PRO A 160 -17.07 13.79 -1.43
N ASN A 161 -18.40 13.71 -1.33
CA ASN A 161 -19.21 12.84 -2.20
C ASN A 161 -19.57 13.51 -3.53
N ASN A 162 -19.36 14.82 -3.65
CA ASN A 162 -19.72 15.60 -4.83
C ASN A 162 -18.95 16.94 -4.93
N SER A 163 -17.63 16.85 -5.01
CA SER A 163 -16.72 17.97 -5.23
C SER A 163 -16.37 18.20 -6.69
N LYS A 164 -15.96 19.44 -7.02
CA LYS A 164 -15.39 19.80 -8.31
C LYS A 164 -13.98 19.26 -8.48
N TYR A 165 -13.17 19.27 -7.42
CA TYR A 165 -11.77 18.84 -7.48
C TYR A 165 -11.47 17.75 -6.45
N TYR A 166 -10.62 16.80 -6.82
CA TYR A 166 -10.17 15.72 -5.95
C TYR A 166 -8.67 15.49 -6.11
N VAL A 167 -7.97 15.16 -5.03
CA VAL A 167 -6.63 14.57 -5.12
C VAL A 167 -6.79 13.06 -5.24
N VAL A 168 -6.29 12.47 -6.31
CA VAL A 168 -6.36 11.03 -6.56
C VAL A 168 -4.96 10.44 -6.45
N ILE A 169 -4.81 9.44 -5.60
CA ILE A 169 -3.56 8.73 -5.35
C ILE A 169 -3.65 7.33 -5.95
N VAL A 170 -2.78 7.06 -6.92
CA VAL A 170 -2.68 5.77 -7.63
C VAL A 170 -1.22 5.34 -7.76
N GLN A 171 -0.99 4.05 -7.98
CA GLN A 171 0.35 3.52 -8.22
C GLN A 171 0.86 3.91 -9.60
N TYR A 172 2.17 4.06 -9.79
CA TYR A 172 2.76 4.32 -11.10
C TYR A 172 2.51 3.19 -12.10
N THR A 173 2.36 1.96 -11.61
CA THR A 173 2.05 0.78 -12.43
C THR A 173 0.58 0.73 -12.84
N ALA A 174 -0.29 1.52 -12.22
CA ALA A 174 -1.72 1.49 -12.47
C ALA A 174 -2.16 2.68 -13.33
N ARG A 175 -3.11 2.43 -14.23
CA ARG A 175 -3.78 3.48 -15.00
C ARG A 175 -5.09 3.84 -14.32
N LEU A 176 -5.30 5.14 -14.06
CA LEU A 176 -6.56 5.66 -13.53
C LEU A 176 -7.68 5.45 -14.57
N ASN A 177 -8.80 4.89 -14.12
CA ASN A 177 -10.01 4.73 -14.90
C ASN A 177 -11.02 5.82 -14.53
N ALA A 178 -11.07 6.87 -15.34
CA ALA A 178 -11.94 8.03 -15.11
C ALA A 178 -13.43 7.68 -15.15
N ASP A 179 -13.84 6.65 -15.91
CA ASP A 179 -15.23 6.21 -15.99
C ASP A 179 -15.66 5.41 -14.76
N LYS A 180 -14.81 4.48 -14.26
CA LYS A 180 -15.01 3.84 -12.95
C LYS A 180 -15.15 4.91 -11.87
N LEU A 181 -14.22 5.87 -11.83
CA LEU A 181 -14.24 6.95 -10.85
C LEU A 181 -15.53 7.79 -10.93
N LYS A 182 -15.91 8.24 -12.14
CA LYS A 182 -17.17 8.94 -12.41
C LYS A 182 -18.37 8.18 -11.88
N ASN A 183 -18.46 6.88 -12.18
CA ASN A 183 -19.59 6.05 -11.78
C ASN A 183 -19.67 5.90 -10.26
N ILE A 184 -18.53 5.79 -9.58
CA ILE A 184 -18.45 5.69 -8.12
C ILE A 184 -18.87 7.01 -7.46
N ILE A 185 -18.31 8.14 -7.87
CA ILE A 185 -18.66 9.46 -7.30
C ILE A 185 -20.15 9.76 -7.51
N HIS A 186 -20.69 9.48 -8.71
CA HIS A 186 -22.12 9.63 -8.97
C HIS A 186 -22.99 8.79 -8.02
N LYS A 187 -22.56 7.56 -7.69
CA LYS A 187 -23.25 6.71 -6.71
C LYS A 187 -23.16 7.29 -5.30
N LEU A 188 -22.00 7.82 -4.90
CA LEU A 188 -21.78 8.44 -3.59
C LEU A 188 -22.67 9.68 -3.37
N ASN A 189 -23.00 10.40 -4.44
CA ASN A 189 -23.92 11.53 -4.41
C ASN A 189 -25.40 11.13 -4.13
N GLY A 190 -25.73 9.83 -4.04
CA GLY A 190 -27.05 9.35 -3.61
C GLY A 190 -28.21 9.74 -4.53
N GLY A 191 -27.93 9.93 -5.83
CA GLY A 191 -28.96 10.26 -6.83
C GLY A 191 -29.43 11.73 -6.86
N ARG A 192 -28.80 12.63 -6.08
CA ARG A 192 -29.20 14.04 -6.00
C ARG A 192 -28.94 14.83 -7.28
N ILE A 193 -27.90 14.44 -8.04
CA ILE A 193 -27.43 15.11 -9.25
C ILE A 193 -27.27 14.06 -10.34
N GLY A 194 -27.77 14.36 -11.53
CA GLY A 194 -27.72 13.46 -12.67
C GLY A 194 -26.30 13.18 -13.17
N LYS A 195 -26.10 11.98 -13.72
CA LYS A 195 -24.82 11.47 -14.22
C LYS A 195 -24.12 12.36 -15.25
N GLN A 196 -24.87 13.22 -15.97
CA GLN A 196 -24.32 14.17 -16.94
C GLN A 196 -23.39 15.21 -16.33
N TYR A 197 -23.54 15.50 -15.02
CA TYR A 197 -22.73 16.46 -14.28
C TYR A 197 -21.43 15.87 -13.73
N PHE A 198 -21.04 14.67 -14.19
CA PHE A 198 -19.81 14.00 -13.79
C PHE A 198 -18.96 13.73 -15.03
N ASN A 199 -17.84 14.44 -15.16
CA ASN A 199 -16.81 14.25 -16.17
C ASN A 199 -15.44 14.50 -15.56
N MET A 200 -14.82 13.43 -15.05
CA MET A 200 -13.51 13.51 -14.41
C MET A 200 -12.40 13.64 -15.47
N ARG A 201 -11.64 14.72 -15.42
CA ARG A 201 -10.48 15.00 -16.27
C ARG A 201 -9.29 15.39 -15.41
N LEU A 202 -8.09 15.27 -15.96
CA LEU A 202 -6.90 15.79 -15.31
C LEU A 202 -7.07 17.32 -15.18
N CYS A 203 -6.81 17.84 -13.99
CA CYS A 203 -6.84 19.28 -13.76
C CYS A 203 -5.74 19.97 -14.59
N PRO A 204 -6.03 21.11 -15.24
CA PRO A 204 -4.99 21.95 -15.85
C PRO A 204 -3.89 22.30 -14.84
N GLU A 205 -2.66 22.46 -15.32
CA GLU A 205 -1.47 22.63 -14.47
C GLU A 205 -1.54 23.91 -13.63
N ASP A 206 -1.90 25.04 -14.22
CA ASP A 206 -2.07 26.33 -13.54
C ASP A 206 -3.10 26.26 -12.40
N VAL A 207 -4.22 25.57 -12.64
CA VAL A 207 -5.26 25.35 -11.62
C VAL A 207 -4.77 24.37 -10.56
N SER A 208 -4.09 23.30 -10.96
CA SER A 208 -3.50 22.31 -10.05
C SER A 208 -2.47 22.95 -9.12
N ASP A 209 -1.62 23.83 -9.65
CA ASP A 209 -0.59 24.54 -8.89
C ASP A 209 -1.24 25.54 -7.93
N GLY A 210 -2.27 26.26 -8.38
CA GLY A 210 -3.06 27.18 -7.56
C GLY A 210 -3.77 26.50 -6.38
N LEU A 211 -4.33 25.30 -6.60
CA LEU A 211 -5.01 24.47 -5.60
C LEU A 211 -4.04 23.74 -4.67
N SER A 212 -2.98 23.15 -5.22
CA SER A 212 -2.06 22.32 -4.45
C SER A 212 -1.04 23.15 -3.67
N GLY A 213 -0.63 24.30 -4.22
CA GLY A 213 0.52 25.06 -3.74
C GLY A 213 1.86 24.45 -4.14
N TYR A 214 1.87 23.51 -5.08
CA TYR A 214 3.06 22.84 -5.59
C TYR A 214 3.12 22.97 -7.10
N GLU A 215 4.33 22.97 -7.66
CA GLU A 215 4.55 22.94 -9.10
C GLU A 215 4.25 21.56 -9.70
N HIS A 216 4.25 21.51 -11.04
CA HIS A 216 4.14 20.27 -11.80
C HIS A 216 5.12 19.19 -11.28
N ASN A 217 4.66 17.93 -11.21
CA ASN A 217 5.39 16.77 -10.63
C ASN A 217 5.72 16.83 -9.13
N ALA A 218 5.25 17.85 -8.41
CA ALA A 218 5.45 17.98 -6.96
C ALA A 218 4.15 17.81 -6.14
N VAL A 219 3.00 17.66 -6.81
CA VAL A 219 1.68 17.52 -6.15
C VAL A 219 1.70 16.44 -5.07
N SER A 220 1.32 16.82 -3.85
CA SER A 220 1.18 15.95 -2.68
C SER A 220 -0.14 16.23 -1.96
N PRO A 221 -0.82 15.24 -1.39
CA PRO A 221 -1.96 15.46 -0.48
C PRO A 221 -1.53 16.01 0.89
N ILE A 222 -0.24 15.92 1.24
CA ILE A 222 0.32 16.42 2.51
C ILE A 222 0.78 17.85 2.30
N GLY A 223 0.45 18.76 3.21
CA GLY A 223 0.80 20.17 3.08
C GLY A 223 0.06 20.87 1.94
N ILE A 224 -0.99 20.26 1.41
CA ILE A 224 -1.72 20.83 0.28
C ILE A 224 -2.34 22.17 0.70
N LYS A 225 -2.23 23.19 -0.18
CA LYS A 225 -2.75 24.53 0.08
C LYS A 225 -4.27 24.55 0.25
N THR A 226 -4.96 23.78 -0.58
CA THR A 226 -6.41 23.62 -0.53
C THR A 226 -6.77 22.22 -0.02
N PRO A 227 -7.63 22.07 1.01
CA PRO A 227 -7.97 20.78 1.61
C PRO A 227 -8.94 19.98 0.73
N LEU A 228 -8.47 19.53 -0.42
CA LEU A 228 -9.25 18.76 -1.38
C LEU A 228 -9.57 17.34 -0.83
N PRO A 229 -10.77 16.80 -1.10
CA PRO A 229 -11.08 15.41 -0.84
C PRO A 229 -10.08 14.47 -1.51
N ILE A 230 -9.62 13.49 -0.73
CA ILE A 230 -8.60 12.55 -1.18
C ILE A 230 -9.29 11.24 -1.59
N ILE A 231 -8.95 10.76 -2.76
CA ILE A 231 -9.27 9.42 -3.24
C ILE A 231 -7.99 8.60 -3.23
N LEU A 232 -8.02 7.46 -2.55
CA LEU A 232 -6.93 6.49 -2.51
C LEU A 232 -7.34 5.26 -3.31
N SER A 233 -6.47 4.80 -4.22
CA SER A 233 -6.70 3.52 -4.89
C SER A 233 -6.80 2.38 -3.87
N HIS A 234 -7.82 1.56 -4.00
CA HIS A 234 -8.00 0.36 -3.17
C HIS A 234 -6.80 -0.60 -3.24
N LYS A 235 -6.03 -0.60 -4.34
CA LYS A 235 -4.81 -1.40 -4.47
C LYS A 235 -3.70 -0.92 -3.51
N ILE A 236 -3.63 0.38 -3.21
CA ILE A 236 -2.66 0.94 -2.24
C ILE A 236 -3.01 0.50 -0.82
N ALA A 237 -4.31 0.46 -0.49
CA ALA A 237 -4.80 0.00 0.80
C ALA A 237 -4.56 -1.51 1.07
N LYS A 238 -4.17 -2.27 0.04
CA LYS A 238 -3.89 -3.72 0.09
C LYS A 238 -2.41 -4.04 -0.16
N LEU A 239 -1.52 -3.04 -0.13
CA LEU A 239 -0.10 -3.27 -0.36
C LEU A 239 0.50 -4.13 0.75
N GLU A 240 1.34 -5.08 0.34
CA GLU A 240 2.18 -5.86 1.23
C GLU A 240 3.65 -5.70 0.81
N PRO A 241 4.52 -5.17 1.68
CA PRO A 241 4.23 -4.60 3.00
C PRO A 241 3.34 -3.33 2.97
N ASP A 242 2.64 -3.03 4.07
CA ASP A 242 1.81 -1.82 4.27
C ASP A 242 2.66 -0.53 4.28
N PHE A 243 3.11 -0.12 3.10
CA PHE A 243 3.92 1.06 2.88
C PHE A 243 3.84 1.53 1.43
N PHE A 244 3.91 2.82 1.19
CA PHE A 244 3.95 3.38 -0.16
C PHE A 244 4.70 4.71 -0.18
N PHE A 245 5.23 5.09 -1.34
CA PHE A 245 5.89 6.36 -1.57
C PHE A 245 5.06 7.25 -2.48
N ILE A 246 5.00 8.54 -2.15
CA ILE A 246 4.39 9.58 -2.98
C ILE A 246 5.29 10.81 -3.08
N GLY A 247 4.97 11.72 -4.00
CA GLY A 247 5.57 13.06 -4.04
C GLY A 247 5.31 13.85 -2.75
N ALA A 248 6.23 14.74 -2.41
CA ALA A 248 6.23 15.48 -1.14
C ALA A 248 6.44 16.99 -1.32
N GLY A 249 5.79 17.58 -2.32
CA GLY A 249 5.77 19.03 -2.49
C GLY A 249 6.99 19.62 -3.21
N GLU A 250 7.99 18.79 -3.54
CA GLU A 250 9.12 19.14 -4.39
C GLU A 250 9.38 18.01 -5.38
N VAL A 251 9.90 18.35 -6.57
CA VAL A 251 10.13 17.41 -7.68
C VAL A 251 11.07 16.27 -7.26
N ASP A 252 12.08 16.56 -6.46
CA ASP A 252 13.08 15.60 -6.00
C ASP A 252 12.77 15.02 -4.59
N LEU A 253 11.69 15.45 -3.92
CA LEU A 253 11.34 14.96 -2.59
C LEU A 253 10.22 13.92 -2.65
N LYS A 254 10.43 12.80 -1.97
CA LYS A 254 9.45 11.73 -1.79
C LYS A 254 9.21 11.48 -0.31
N VAL A 255 8.00 11.07 0.02
CA VAL A 255 7.61 10.67 1.37
C VAL A 255 7.05 9.26 1.37
N GLY A 256 7.58 8.44 2.27
CA GLY A 256 7.12 7.09 2.54
C GLY A 256 6.15 7.05 3.73
N LEU A 257 5.01 6.39 3.57
CA LEU A 257 3.93 6.31 4.56
C LEU A 257 3.35 4.91 4.61
N ARG A 258 2.85 4.50 5.78
CA ARG A 258 1.96 3.32 5.88
C ARG A 258 0.59 3.68 5.32
N ALA A 259 -0.01 2.80 4.52
CA ALA A 259 -1.34 3.03 3.97
C ALA A 259 -2.38 3.03 5.11
N SER A 260 -2.25 2.13 6.09
CA SER A 260 -3.12 2.09 7.28
C SER A 260 -3.12 3.41 8.06
N GLU A 261 -1.95 3.97 8.38
CA GLU A 261 -1.83 5.26 9.08
C GLU A 261 -2.37 6.41 8.22
N PHE A 262 -2.06 6.42 6.92
CA PHE A 262 -2.58 7.44 6.01
C PHE A 262 -4.12 7.42 5.97
N ILE A 263 -4.72 6.24 5.88
CA ILE A 263 -6.18 6.08 5.88
C ILE A 263 -6.78 6.58 7.20
N ALA A 264 -6.18 6.23 8.34
CA ALA A 264 -6.66 6.65 9.64
C ALA A 264 -6.61 8.18 9.83
N GLN A 265 -5.55 8.84 9.36
CA GLN A 265 -5.31 10.26 9.62
C GLN A 265 -5.87 11.21 8.56
N TYR A 266 -5.87 10.81 7.29
CA TYR A 266 -6.38 11.63 6.19
C TYR A 266 -7.80 11.27 5.77
N LYS A 267 -8.34 10.12 6.23
CA LYS A 267 -9.70 9.64 5.92
C LYS A 267 -10.05 9.74 4.42
N PRO A 268 -9.19 9.24 3.51
CA PRO A 268 -9.47 9.26 2.09
C PRO A 268 -10.64 8.31 1.75
N MET A 269 -11.31 8.58 0.63
CA MET A 269 -12.19 7.60 0.01
C MET A 269 -11.35 6.51 -0.66
N VAL A 270 -11.42 5.29 -0.15
CA VAL A 270 -10.70 4.15 -0.72
C VAL A 270 -11.56 3.52 -1.83
N LEU A 271 -11.18 3.72 -3.09
CA LEU A 271 -12.03 3.40 -4.24
C LEU A 271 -11.33 2.47 -5.26
N ASP A 272 -12.13 1.67 -5.97
CA ASP A 272 -11.68 1.03 -7.22
C ASP A 272 -11.71 2.01 -8.38
N CYS A 273 -10.61 2.76 -8.51
CA CYS A 273 -10.44 3.79 -9.52
C CYS A 273 -9.41 3.44 -10.60
N THR A 274 -8.95 2.20 -10.71
CA THR A 274 -7.94 1.80 -11.70
C THR A 274 -8.50 0.78 -12.69
N TYR A 275 -7.84 0.64 -13.84
CA TYR A 275 -8.05 -0.55 -14.67
C TYR A 275 -7.62 -1.80 -13.90
N ASP A 276 -8.29 -2.90 -14.17
CA ASP A 276 -7.88 -4.21 -13.69
C ASP A 276 -6.58 -4.60 -14.41
N ASP A 277 -5.71 -5.35 -13.74
CA ASP A 277 -4.47 -5.81 -14.37
C ASP A 277 -4.88 -6.88 -15.40
N GLU A 278 -4.50 -6.69 -16.68
CA GLU A 278 -4.67 -7.69 -17.74
C GLU A 278 -3.79 -8.93 -17.50
#